data_AF-A0A7Y1VCC9-F1
#
_entry.id   AF-A0A7Y1VCC9-F1
#
_cell.length_a   1.000
_cell.length_b   1.000
_cell.length_c   1.000
_cell.angle_alpha   90.00
_cell.angle_beta   90.00
_cell.angle_gamma   90.00
#
_symmetry.space_group_name_H-M   'P 1'
#
loop_
_entity.id
_entity.type
_entity.pdbx_description
1 polymer ?
#
loop_
_entity_poly.entity_id
_entity_poly.type
_entity_poly.pdbx_seq_one_letter_code
_entity_poly.pdbx_strand_id
1 'polypeptide(L)' 'MKLKMEHIDRIIEMAWEDRTPFEAINYQFQVSEQQVIELMRKHLKPSSFRLWRKRVQGRKTKHEQLRNFSE' A
#
# COMPACT_ATOMS: atom_id res chain seq x y z
N MET A 1 -2.11 20.16 5.25
CA MET A 1 -0.81 19.44 5.18
C MET A 1 -0.52 19.14 3.72
N LYS A 2 0.44 19.82 3.08
CA LYS A 2 0.82 19.57 1.68
C LYS A 2 1.79 18.39 1.66
N LEU A 3 1.35 17.24 1.17
CA LEU A 3 2.27 16.19 0.72
C LEU A 3 3.15 16.80 -0.37
N LYS A 4 4.45 16.95 -0.10
CA LYS A 4 5.42 17.37 -1.12
C LYS A 4 5.51 16.27 -2.17
N MET A 5 5.75 16.65 -3.43
CA MET A 5 5.91 15.69 -4.54
C MET A 5 6.98 14.64 -4.21
N GLU A 6 8.04 15.04 -3.50
CA GLU A 6 9.10 14.15 -2.99
C GLU A 6 8.58 12.98 -2.13
N HIS A 7 7.50 13.18 -1.39
CA HIS A 7 6.89 12.10 -0.58
C HIS A 7 6.10 11.13 -1.47
N ILE A 8 5.52 11.60 -2.56
CA ILE A 8 4.72 10.78 -3.48
C ILE A 8 5.63 9.79 -4.21
N ASP A 9 6.75 10.29 -4.77
CA ASP A 9 7.76 9.43 -5.41
C ASP A 9 8.30 8.40 -4.41
N ARG A 10 8.62 8.82 -3.19
CA ARG A 10 9.11 7.91 -2.14
C ARG A 10 8.09 6.85 -1.73
N ILE A 11 6.81 7.22 -1.61
CA ILE A 11 5.72 6.27 -1.32
C ILE A 11 5.58 5.26 -2.47
N ILE A 12 5.69 5.70 -3.73
CA ILE A 12 5.60 4.81 -4.90
C ILE A 12 6.81 3.87 -4.94
N GLU A 13 8.03 4.37 -4.72
CA GLU A 13 9.24 3.55 -4.63
C GLU A 13 9.10 2.48 -3.53
N MET A 14 8.73 2.89 -2.32
CA MET A 14 8.58 1.97 -1.19
C MET A 14 7.43 0.98 -1.40
N ALA A 15 6.31 1.41 -2.01
CA ALA A 15 5.19 0.52 -2.33
C ALA A 15 5.52 -0.45 -3.47
N TRP A 16 6.43 -0.08 -4.38
CA TRP A 16 6.90 -0.95 -5.46
C TRP A 16 7.96 -1.94 -5.00
N GLU A 17 8.74 -1.60 -3.98
CA GLU A 17 9.61 -2.55 -3.29
C GLU A 17 8.76 -3.62 -2.63
N ASP A 18 8.84 -4.84 -3.18
CA ASP A 18 8.06 -5.97 -2.70
C ASP A 18 8.22 -6.12 -1.17
N ARG A 19 9.37 -5.79 -0.58
CA ARG A 19 9.66 -6.00 0.85
C ARG A 19 9.08 -4.97 1.83
N THR A 20 8.45 -3.89 1.39
CA THR A 20 7.95 -2.87 2.34
C THR A 20 6.51 -3.16 2.76
N PRO A 21 6.22 -3.41 4.04
CA PRO A 21 4.84 -3.53 4.51
C PRO A 21 4.15 -2.16 4.46
N PHE A 22 2.84 -2.15 4.18
CA PHE A 22 2.03 -0.92 4.22
C PHE A 22 2.08 -0.22 5.58
N GLU A 23 2.32 -0.98 6.65
CA GLU A 23 2.52 -0.44 8.00
C GLU A 23 3.75 0.47 8.11
N ALA A 24 4.86 0.14 7.44
CA ALA A 24 6.06 0.98 7.43
C ALA A 24 5.83 2.28 6.64
N ILE A 25 5.07 2.20 5.54
CA ILE A 25 4.66 3.38 4.77
C ILE A 25 3.74 4.26 5.62
N ASN A 26 2.78 3.66 6.34
CA ASN A 26 1.90 4.36 7.26
C ASN A 26 2.67 5.00 8.42
N TYR A 27 3.66 4.32 8.99
CA TYR A 27 4.46 4.87 10.09
C TYR A 27 5.26 6.11 9.66
N GLN A 28 5.88 6.07 8.47
CA GLN A 28 6.73 7.15 7.97
C GLN A 28 5.93 8.33 7.38
N PHE A 29 4.85 8.04 6.66
CA PHE A 29 4.11 9.04 5.89
C PHE A 29 2.71 9.33 6.44
N GLN A 30 2.27 8.60 7.47
CA GLN A 30 0.92 8.65 8.03
C GLN A 30 -0.17 8.48 6.97
N VAL A 31 0.11 7.63 5.98
CA VAL A 31 -0.83 7.29 4.91
C VAL A 31 -1.34 5.86 5.08
N SER A 32 -2.65 5.73 5.00
CA SER A 32 -3.30 4.42 5.03
C SER A 32 -2.98 3.60 3.78
N GLU A 33 -3.08 2.27 3.89
CA GLU A 33 -2.95 1.36 2.74
C GLU A 33 -3.86 1.78 1.59
N GLN A 34 -5.10 2.17 1.88
CA GLN A 34 -6.05 2.64 0.88
C GLN A 34 -5.55 3.87 0.12
N GLN A 35 -4.97 4.85 0.83
CA GLN A 35 -4.37 6.02 0.19
C GLN A 35 -3.17 5.65 -0.68
N VAL A 36 -2.33 4.70 -0.26
CA VAL A 36 -1.23 4.18 -1.08
C VAL A 36 -1.76 3.50 -2.34
N ILE A 37 -2.81 2.69 -2.25
CA ILE A 37 -3.45 2.04 -3.40
C ILE A 37 -4.00 3.07 -4.38
N GLU A 38 -4.70 4.09 -3.89
CA GLU A 38 -5.22 5.18 -4.72
C GLU A 38 -4.12 5.97 -5.41
N LEU A 39 -3.02 6.23 -4.69
CA LEU A 39 -1.85 6.94 -5.20
C LEU A 39 -1.15 6.11 -6.27
N MET A 40 -0.92 4.82 -6.02
CA MET A 40 -0.41 3.87 -7.01
C MET A 40 -1.30 3.79 -8.25
N ARG A 41 -2.63 3.79 -8.08
CA ARG A 41 -3.59 3.77 -9.19
C ARG A 41 -3.56 5.06 -10.03
N LYS A 42 -3.32 6.21 -9.40
CA LYS A 42 -3.24 7.51 -10.08
C LYS A 42 -1.91 7.71 -10.81
N HIS A 43 -0.81 7.17 -10.27
CA HIS A 43 0.54 7.39 -10.81
C HIS A 43 1.01 6.28 -11.77
N LEU A 44 0.54 5.04 -11.62
CA LEU A 44 0.93 3.93 -12.48
C LEU A 44 -0.05 3.72 -13.64
N LYS A 45 0.49 3.20 -14.75
CA LYS A 45 -0.34 2.71 -15.86
C LYS A 45 -1.19 1.51 -15.38
N PRO A 46 -2.41 1.32 -15.92
CA PRO A 46 -3.31 0.24 -15.51
C PRO A 46 -2.67 -1.16 -15.56
N SER A 47 -1.79 -1.41 -16.53
CA SER A 47 -1.06 -2.68 -16.64
C SER A 47 -0.04 -2.90 -15.53
N SER A 48 0.72 -1.87 -15.16
CA SER A 48 1.68 -1.91 -14.04
C SER A 48 0.97 -2.04 -12.70
N PHE A 49 -0.14 -1.31 -12.52
CA PHE A 49 -0.97 -1.42 -11.31
C PHE A 49 -1.52 -2.83 -11.11
N ARG A 50 -2.03 -3.48 -12.17
CA ARG A 50 -2.51 -4.87 -12.09
C ARG A 50 -1.39 -5.84 -11.68
N LEU A 51 -0.17 -5.66 -12.20
CA LEU A 51 0.97 -6.49 -11.85
C LEU A 51 1.37 -6.30 -10.37
N TRP A 52 1.47 -5.04 -9.94
CA TRP A 52 1.72 -4.71 -8.54
C TRP A 52 0.64 -5.28 -7.62
N ARG A 53 -0.64 -5.10 -7.97
CA ARG A 53 -1.78 -5.60 -7.19
C ARG A 53 -1.72 -7.11 -7.02
N LYS A 54 -1.37 -7.86 -8.07
CA LYS A 54 -1.16 -9.31 -7.97
C LYS A 54 -0.06 -9.70 -6.98
N ARG A 55 1.01 -8.91 -6.89
CA ARG A 55 2.12 -9.13 -5.94
C ARG A 55 1.71 -8.84 -4.50
N VAL A 56 1.12 -7.67 -4.25
CA VAL A 56 0.72 -7.26 -2.88
C VAL A 56 -0.49 -8.04 -2.36
N GLN A 57 -1.43 -8.41 -3.23
CA GLN A 57 -2.61 -9.22 -2.86
C GLN A 57 -2.26 -10.70 -2.64
N GLY A 58 -1.18 -11.19 -3.25
CA GLY A 58 -0.65 -12.55 -3.02
C GLY A 58 -0.09 -12.76 -1.61
N ARG A 59 0.17 -11.68 -0.88
CA ARG A 59 0.51 -11.72 0.54
C ARG A 59 -0.77 -11.79 1.35
N LYS A 60 -1.37 -12.98 1.42
CA LYS A 60 -2.30 -13.30 2.49
C LYS A 60 -1.55 -13.10 3.81
N THR A 61 -1.77 -11.94 4.43
CA THR A 61 -1.45 -11.74 5.84
C THR A 61 -2.10 -12.89 6.59
N LYS A 62 -1.28 -13.69 7.26
CA LYS A 62 -1.61 -14.91 7.99
C LYS A 62 -2.48 -14.65 9.25
N HIS A 63 -3.25 -13.56 9.27
CA HIS A 63 -4.09 -13.10 10.37
C HIS A 63 -5.57 -12.96 9.96
N GLU A 64 -6.04 -13.80 9.04
CA GLU A 64 -7.45 -14.21 9.04
C GLU A 64 -7.62 -15.34 10.05
N GLN A 65 -7.71 -15.02 11.34
CA GLN A 65 -8.44 -15.80 12.36
C GLN A 65 -8.27 -15.13 13.72
N LEU A 66 -9.33 -14.43 14.14
CA LEU A 66 -9.79 -14.13 15.51
C LEU A 66 -10.52 -12.77 15.52
N ARG A 67 -11.56 -12.63 14.69
CA ARG A 67 -12.71 -11.81 15.08
C ARG A 67 -13.84 -12.78 15.41
N ASN A 68 -13.84 -13.24 16.66
CA ASN A 68 -15.06 -13.66 17.34
C ASN A 68 -15.98 -12.42 17.35
N PHE A 69 -16.87 -12.31 16.38
CA PHE A 69 -18.09 -11.55 16.58
C PHE A 69 -19.00 -12.43 17.45
N SER A 70 -18.95 -12.21 18.76
CA SER A 70 -20.02 -12.60 19.67
C SER A 70 -20.81 -11.34 19.99
N GLU A 71 -22.06 -11.32 19.53
CA GLU A 71 -23.19 -10.75 20.27
C GLU A 71 -24.40 -11.65 19.99
#